data_AF-A0A533ZU81-F1
#
_entry.id   AF-A0A533ZU81-F1
#
_cell.length_a   1.000
_cell.length_b   1.000
_cell.length_c   1.000
_cell.angle_alpha   90.00
_cell.angle_beta   90.00
_cell.angle_gamma   90.00
#
_symmetry.space_group_name_H-M   'P 1'
#
loop_
_entity.id
_entity.type
_entity.pdbx_description
1 polymer ?
#
loop_
_entity_poly.entity_id
_entity_poly.type
_entity_poly.pdbx_seq_one_letter_code
_entity_poly.pdbx_strand_id
1 'polypeptide(L)' 'MKLEEVVSFTVINNIRSRRIMEKIGMHHNPHDDFDHPKLPKNSPLCRHVLYRLILSPKLAK' A
#
# COMPACT_ATOMS: atom_id res chain seq x y z
N MET A 1 -4.72 22.22 -3.52
CA MET A 1 -3.76 21.21 -3.00
C MET A 1 -3.17 20.46 -4.18
N LYS A 2 -1.87 20.19 -4.18
CA LYS A 2 -1.19 19.36 -5.18
C LYS A 2 -0.57 18.19 -4.41
N LEU A 3 -0.98 16.97 -4.74
CA LEU A 3 -0.50 15.76 -4.08
C LEU A 3 0.44 15.01 -5.03
N GLU A 4 1.58 14.57 -4.54
CA GLU A 4 2.60 13.88 -5.35
C GLU A 4 2.29 12.39 -5.51
N GLU A 5 1.76 11.76 -4.46
CA GLU A 5 1.36 10.36 -4.45
C GLU A 5 0.11 10.12 -3.59
N VAL A 6 -0.62 9.05 -3.92
CA VAL A 6 -1.66 8.47 -3.07
C VAL A 6 -1.16 7.13 -2.56
N VAL A 7 -1.29 6.90 -1.26
CA VAL A 7 -0.96 5.63 -0.63
C VAL A 7 -2.21 4.93 -0.11
N SER A 8 -2.20 3.61 -0.11
CA SER A 8 -3.24 2.77 0.48
C SER A 8 -2.61 1.50 1.02
N PHE A 9 -3.14 0.96 2.11
CA PHE A 9 -2.61 -0.26 2.72
C PHE A 9 -3.74 -1.16 3.21
N THR A 10 -3.44 -2.45 3.29
CA THR A 10 -4.39 -3.45 3.81
C THR A 10 -3.62 -4.65 4.36
N VAL A 11 -4.27 -5.52 5.12
CA VAL A 11 -3.64 -6.75 5.64
C VAL A 11 -3.23 -7.67 4.48
N ILE A 12 -2.13 -8.40 4.65
CA ILE A 12 -1.57 -9.30 3.60
C ILE A 12 -2.62 -10.24 2.97
N ASN A 13 -3.58 -10.70 3.78
CA ASN A 13 -4.60 -11.68 3.41
C ASN A 13 -5.84 -11.06 2.76
N ASN A 14 -5.95 -9.74 2.65
CA ASN A 14 -7.08 -9.07 1.99
C ASN A 14 -6.90 -9.03 0.47
N ILE A 15 -6.91 -10.22 -0.14
CA ILE A 15 -6.67 -10.41 -1.58
C ILE A 15 -7.65 -9.62 -2.44
N ARG A 16 -8.91 -9.45 -1.99
CA ARG A 16 -9.92 -8.68 -2.72
C ARG A 16 -9.52 -7.21 -2.88
N SER A 17 -9.04 -6.59 -1.80
CA SER A 17 -8.60 -5.19 -1.84
C SER A 17 -7.31 -5.03 -2.63
N ARG A 18 -6.32 -5.92 -2.43
CA ARG A 18 -5.05 -5.93 -3.18
C ARG A 18 -5.27 -5.99 -4.70
N ARG A 19 -6.16 -6.87 -5.16
CA ARG A 19 -6.52 -6.98 -6.59
C ARG A 19 -7.10 -5.68 -7.14
N ILE A 20 -7.90 -4.94 -6.37
CA ILE A 20 -8.44 -3.65 -6.79
C ILE A 20 -7.31 -2.63 -6.88
N MET A 21 -6.45 -2.54 -5.86
CA MET A 21 -5.30 -1.63 -5.84
C MET A 21 -4.40 -1.84 -7.06
N GLU A 22 -4.09 -3.09 -7.39
CA GLU A 22 -3.34 -3.47 -8.60
C GLU A 22 -4.10 -3.07 -9.89
N LYS A 23 -5.40 -3.37 -9.95
CA LYS A 23 -6.24 -3.08 -11.12
C LYS A 23 -6.35 -1.58 -11.41
N ILE A 24 -6.35 -0.72 -10.40
CA ILE A 24 -6.39 0.75 -10.57
C ILE A 24 -5.00 1.37 -10.78
N GLY A 25 -3.95 0.55 -10.90
CA GLY A 25 -2.60 1.01 -11.22
C GLY A 25 -1.77 1.43 -10.01
N MET A 26 -2.14 1.04 -8.79
CA MET A 26 -1.24 1.19 -7.65
C MET A 26 -0.17 0.09 -7.67
N HIS A 27 1.03 0.43 -7.20
CA HIS A 27 2.17 -0.49 -7.16
C HIS A 27 2.53 -0.87 -5.71
N HIS A 28 2.85 -2.15 -5.51
CA HIS A 28 3.31 -2.70 -4.24
C HIS A 28 4.82 -2.97 -4.30
N ASN A 29 5.53 -2.53 -3.26
CA ASN A 29 6.91 -2.90 -3.00
C ASN A 29 6.98 -3.67 -1.67
N PRO A 30 7.38 -4.95 -1.64
CA PRO A 30 7.47 -5.72 -0.41
C PRO A 30 8.39 -5.12 0.67
N HIS A 31 9.34 -4.26 0.27
CA HIS A 31 10.22 -3.56 1.22
C HIS A 31 9.47 -2.48 2.02
N ASP A 32 8.33 -2.02 1.54
CA ASP A 32 7.48 -1.02 2.20
C ASP A 32 6.42 -1.66 3.13
N ASP A 33 6.35 -2.99 3.19
CA ASP A 33 5.43 -3.71 4.07
C ASP A 33 5.79 -3.53 5.54
N PHE A 34 4.77 -3.35 6.38
CA PHE A 34 4.95 -2.97 7.76
C PHE A 34 4.00 -3.69 8.71
N ASP A 35 4.39 -3.69 9.98
CA ASP A 35 3.55 -4.17 11.08
C ASP A 35 2.73 -3.00 11.63
N HIS A 36 1.41 -3.16 11.70
CA HIS A 36 0.53 -2.06 12.09
C HIS A 36 0.78 -1.64 13.55
N PRO A 37 1.15 -0.38 13.83
CA PRO A 37 1.66 0.03 15.15
C PRO A 37 0.61 -0.06 16.27
N LYS A 38 -0.68 -0.08 15.91
CA LYS A 38 -1.80 -0.19 16.85
C LYS A 38 -2.32 -1.62 17.05
N LEU A 39 -1.68 -2.63 16.46
CA LEU A 39 -2.07 -4.03 16.61
C LEU A 39 -1.00 -4.83 17.36
N PRO A 40 -1.39 -5.85 18.15
CA PRO A 40 -0.45 -6.79 18.72
C PRO A 40 0.37 -7.49 17.63
N LYS A 41 1.68 -7.69 17.86
CA LYS A 41 2.59 -8.31 16.89
C LYS A 41 2.17 -9.72 16.45
N ASN A 42 1.48 -10.45 17.33
CA ASN A 42 0.96 -11.79 17.07
C ASN A 42 -0.41 -11.80 16.40
N SER A 43 -1.01 -10.63 16.13
CA SER A 43 -2.29 -10.56 15.45
C SER A 43 -2.15 -11.00 13.99
N PRO A 44 -3.07 -11.84 13.47
CA PRO A 44 -3.09 -12.17 12.04
C PRO A 44 -3.35 -10.96 11.14
N LEU A 45 -3.83 -9.85 11.73
CA LEU A 45 -4.05 -8.58 11.04
C LEU A 45 -2.87 -7.61 11.19
N CYS A 46 -1.78 -8.00 11.86
CA CYS A 46 -0.65 -7.10 12.12
C CYS A 46 0.06 -6.71 10.82
N ARG A 47 0.40 -7.69 9.98
CA ARG A 47 1.20 -7.48 8.76
C ARG A 47 0.36 -6.84 7.64
N HIS A 48 0.80 -5.68 7.18
CA HIS A 48 0.17 -4.92 6.11
C HIS A 48 1.07 -4.78 4.89
N VAL A 49 0.42 -4.69 3.73
CA VAL A 49 1.05 -4.33 2.45
C VAL A 49 0.78 -2.86 2.13
N LEU A 50 1.77 -2.16 1.58
CA LEU A 50 1.64 -0.76 1.16
C LEU A 50 1.61 -0.63 -0.37
N TYR A 51 0.60 0.06 -0.89
CA TYR A 51 0.45 0.39 -2.30
C TYR A 51 0.58 1.90 -2.51
N ARG A 52 1.24 2.29 -3.61
CA ARG A 52 1.46 3.69 -4.00
C ARG A 52 0.99 3.96 -5.42
N LEU A 53 0.43 5.15 -5.64
CA LEU A 53 0.09 5.69 -6.96
C LEU A 53 0.70 7.08 -7.10
N ILE A 54 1.70 7.22 -7.96
CA ILE A 54 2.35 8.50 -8.25
C ILE A 54 1.43 9.32 -9.15
N LEU A 55 1.05 10.52 -8.70
CA LEU A 55 0.12 11.40 -9.41
C LEU A 55 0.82 12.39 -10.35
N SER A 56 2.16 12.49 -10.28
CA SER A 56 2.95 13.41 -11.12
C SER A 56 4.10 12.69 -11.83
N PRO A 57 4.03 12.47 -13.16
CA PRO A 57 5.10 11.83 -13.94
C PRO A 57 6.35 12.71 -14.13
N LYS A 58 6.34 13.97 -13.70
CA LYS A 58 7.39 14.97 -14.01
C LYS A 58 8.74 14.75 -13.31
N LEU A 59 8.92 13.66 -12.54
CA LEU A 59 10.19 13.29 -11.90
C LEU A 59 10.82 12.00 -12.45
N ALA A 60 10.20 11.36 -13.46
CA ALA A 60 10.85 10.28 -14.21
C ALA A 60 11.59 10.89 -15.43
N LYS A 61 12.69 11.59 -15.16
CA LYS A 61 13.72 11.94 -16.15
C LYS A 61 15.07 11.51 -15.64
#